data_AF-A0A0F9BHG5-F1
#
_entry.id   AF-A0A0F9BHG5-F1
#
_cell.length_a   1.000
_cell.length_b   1.000
_cell.length_c   1.000
_cell.angle_alpha   90.00
_cell.angle_beta   90.00
_cell.angle_gamma   90.00
#
_symmetry.space_group_name_H-M   'P 1'
#
loop_
_entity.id
_entity.type
_entity.pdbx_description
1 polymer ?
#
loop_
_entity_poly.entity_id
_entity_poly.type
_entity_poly.pdbx_seq_one_letter_code
_entity_poly.pdbx_strand_id
1 'polypeptide(L)'
;MFVKFAHLADCHLGAWRNEKLNQMGYDAFKQAINKILEEEVDFVIISGDLFDISNPKVDVVDLAVKELKKLHDKNIPVYGIMGSHDFSPSDNSMIRPLISAGLFIDLSKGENLDNNKLKLYFFQDPKTKIKLTGLRARKRSLEIEDYKRLIRENLENEEGIKIFVLHTMLSELKPIEFKDMESAPKSLLPQNFAYYGGGHLHKT
;
A
#
# COMPACT_ATOMS: atom_id res chain seq x y z
N MET A 1 -14.24 8.78 20.16
CA MET A 1 -14.34 7.55 19.35
C MET A 1 -12.93 7.08 19.10
N PHE A 2 -12.61 5.82 19.42
CA PHE A 2 -11.29 5.25 19.10
C PHE A 2 -11.39 4.59 17.73
N VAL A 3 -10.39 4.81 16.89
CA VAL A 3 -10.28 4.15 15.58
C VAL A 3 -9.23 3.07 15.67
N LYS A 4 -9.55 1.88 15.18
CA LYS A 4 -8.65 0.74 15.14
C LYS A 4 -8.50 0.30 13.70
N PHE A 5 -7.27 0.19 13.22
CA PHE A 5 -7.01 -0.29 11.86
C PHE A 5 -5.84 -1.27 11.86
N ALA A 6 -5.78 -2.10 10.83
CA ALA A 6 -4.64 -2.96 10.58
C ALA A 6 -3.79 -2.40 9.44
N HIS A 7 -2.48 -2.59 9.51
CA HIS A 7 -1.54 -2.21 8.47
C HIS A 7 -0.72 -3.44 8.07
N LEU A 8 -0.82 -3.81 6.80
CA LEU A 8 -0.07 -4.88 6.15
C LEU A 8 0.81 -4.26 5.06
N ALA A 9 1.94 -4.88 4.79
CA ALA A 9 2.87 -4.51 3.73
C ALA A 9 3.61 -5.76 3.27
N ASP A 10 4.13 -5.77 2.04
CA ASP A 10 5.14 -6.73 1.59
C ASP A 10 4.70 -8.19 1.81
N CYS A 11 3.44 -8.50 1.48
CA CYS A 11 2.89 -9.85 1.59
C CYS A 11 3.53 -10.81 0.58
N HIS A 12 3.94 -10.30 -0.59
CA HIS A 12 4.66 -11.04 -1.63
C HIS A 12 4.02 -12.40 -1.95
N LEU A 13 2.69 -12.43 -2.10
CA LEU A 13 1.97 -13.65 -2.40
C LEU A 13 2.48 -14.23 -3.74
N GLY A 14 2.97 -15.47 -3.69
CA GLY A 14 3.53 -16.19 -4.83
C GLY A 14 5.03 -16.00 -5.08
N ALA A 15 5.78 -15.44 -4.13
CA ALA A 15 7.21 -15.13 -4.29
C ALA A 15 8.13 -16.34 -4.49
N TRP A 16 7.76 -17.49 -3.92
CA TRP A 16 8.67 -18.63 -3.87
C TRP A 16 8.43 -19.58 -5.03
N ARG A 17 9.51 -20.15 -5.58
CA ARG A 17 9.38 -21.32 -6.48
C ARG A 17 9.02 -22.59 -5.71
N ASN A 18 9.41 -22.66 -4.44
CA ASN A 18 9.12 -23.78 -3.57
C ASN A 18 7.69 -23.67 -3.02
N GLU A 19 6.88 -24.70 -3.28
CA GLU A 19 5.46 -24.72 -2.88
C GLU A 19 5.26 -24.65 -1.37
N LYS A 20 6.13 -25.29 -0.58
CA LYS A 20 6.04 -25.25 0.89
C LYS A 20 6.30 -23.85 1.43
N LEU A 21 7.26 -23.12 0.87
CA LEU A 21 7.53 -21.73 1.26
C LEU A 21 6.38 -20.80 0.85
N ASN A 22 5.80 -20.99 -0.34
CA ASN A 22 4.58 -20.27 -0.72
C ASN A 22 3.43 -20.54 0.24
N GLN A 23 3.21 -21.82 0.59
CA GLN A 23 2.13 -22.19 1.51
C GLN A 23 2.30 -21.50 2.87
N MET A 24 3.52 -21.40 3.40
CA MET A 24 3.78 -20.64 4.62
C MET A 24 3.41 -19.15 4.49
N GLY A 25 3.73 -18.51 3.36
CA GLY A 25 3.32 -17.14 3.08
C GLY A 25 1.79 -16.99 2.99
N TYR A 26 1.13 -17.94 2.33
CA TYR A 26 -0.33 -17.97 2.23
C TYR A 26 -1.00 -18.15 3.59
N ASP A 27 -0.46 -19.03 4.43
CA ASP A 27 -0.99 -19.27 5.76
C ASP A 27 -0.74 -18.08 6.70
N ALA A 28 0.39 -17.39 6.56
CA ALA A 28 0.64 -16.14 7.27
C ALA A 28 -0.37 -15.05 6.88
N PHE A 29 -0.64 -14.90 5.57
CA PHE A 29 -1.64 -13.94 5.09
C PHE A 29 -3.04 -14.28 5.61
N LYS A 30 -3.47 -15.54 5.54
CA LYS A 30 -4.75 -16.00 6.12
C LYS A 30 -4.84 -15.74 7.62
N GLN A 31 -3.77 -16.02 8.37
CA GLN A 31 -3.72 -15.75 9.81
C GLN A 31 -3.86 -14.26 10.11
N ALA A 32 -3.18 -13.41 9.35
CA ALA A 32 -3.32 -11.96 9.48
C ALA A 32 -4.77 -11.52 9.23
N ILE A 33 -5.41 -12.01 8.17
CA ILE A 33 -6.80 -11.69 7.84
C ILE A 33 -7.77 -12.19 8.93
N ASN A 34 -7.59 -13.40 9.43
CA ASN A 34 -8.40 -13.92 10.54
C ASN A 34 -8.22 -13.06 11.80
N LYS A 35 -6.98 -12.67 12.12
CA LYS A 35 -6.71 -11.81 13.26
C LYS A 35 -7.37 -10.43 13.10
N ILE A 36 -7.33 -9.86 11.91
CA ILE A 36 -8.01 -8.60 11.58
C ILE A 36 -9.52 -8.70 11.83
N LEU A 37 -10.13 -9.81 11.44
CA LEU A 37 -11.56 -10.07 11.67
C LEU A 37 -11.89 -10.21 13.16
N GLU A 38 -11.07 -10.97 13.91
CA GLU A 38 -11.24 -11.14 15.37
C GLU A 38 -11.11 -9.82 16.12
N GLU A 39 -10.23 -8.94 15.66
CA GLU A 39 -9.96 -7.65 16.29
C GLU A 39 -10.98 -6.57 15.92
N GLU A 40 -11.95 -6.88 15.05
CA GLU A 40 -13.05 -6.00 14.59
C GLU A 40 -12.57 -4.60 14.20
N VAL A 41 -11.54 -4.54 13.34
CA VAL A 41 -10.96 -3.25 12.92
C VAL A 41 -11.92 -2.45 12.03
N ASP A 42 -11.76 -1.13 12.03
CA ASP A 42 -12.53 -0.21 11.20
C ASP A 42 -12.15 -0.28 9.71
N PHE A 43 -10.88 -0.51 9.41
CA PHE A 43 -10.36 -0.68 8.06
C PHE A 43 -8.98 -1.34 8.05
N VAL A 44 -8.52 -1.73 6.86
CA VAL A 44 -7.18 -2.27 6.62
C VAL A 44 -6.42 -1.37 5.65
N ILE A 45 -5.13 -1.16 5.89
CA ILE A 45 -4.18 -0.57 4.95
C ILE A 45 -3.26 -1.67 4.42
N ILE A 46 -3.13 -1.78 3.10
CA ILE A 46 -2.08 -2.56 2.42
C ILE A 46 -1.16 -1.58 1.72
N SER A 47 0.03 -1.36 2.27
CA SER A 47 0.98 -0.35 1.77
C SER A 47 1.88 -0.87 0.66
N GLY A 48 1.37 -1.75 -0.20
CA GLY A 48 2.07 -2.27 -1.38
C GLY A 48 2.69 -3.67 -1.22
N ASP A 49 3.10 -4.21 -2.36
CA ASP A 49 3.65 -5.55 -2.58
C ASP A 49 2.76 -6.65 -1.99
N LEU A 50 1.46 -6.59 -2.32
CA LEU A 50 0.52 -7.68 -2.01
C LEU A 50 0.92 -8.94 -2.79
N PHE A 51 1.27 -8.78 -4.06
CA PHE A 51 1.76 -9.84 -4.92
C PHE A 51 3.26 -9.67 -5.20
N ASP A 52 3.96 -10.80 -5.38
CA ASP A 52 5.38 -10.76 -5.74
C ASP A 52 5.63 -10.34 -7.20
N ILE A 53 4.63 -10.46 -8.07
CA ILE A 53 4.71 -9.94 -9.43
C ILE A 53 3.35 -9.34 -9.80
N SER A 54 3.36 -8.38 -10.72
CA SER A 54 2.15 -7.67 -11.14
C SER A 54 1.09 -8.59 -11.76
N ASN A 55 1.48 -9.73 -12.32
CA ASN A 55 0.58 -10.74 -12.89
C ASN A 55 0.93 -12.14 -12.33
N PRO A 56 0.51 -12.45 -11.10
CA PRO A 56 0.78 -13.74 -10.48
C PRO A 56 -0.13 -14.83 -11.08
N LYS A 57 0.09 -16.08 -10.66
CA LYS A 57 -0.75 -17.20 -11.08
C LYS A 57 -2.20 -17.03 -10.58
N VAL A 58 -3.15 -17.61 -11.31
CA VAL A 58 -4.60 -17.47 -11.04
C VAL A 58 -4.97 -17.94 -9.63
N ASP A 59 -4.35 -19.01 -9.14
CA ASP A 59 -4.55 -19.54 -7.78
C ASP A 59 -4.11 -18.55 -6.68
N VAL A 60 -3.05 -17.79 -6.93
CA VAL A 60 -2.59 -16.72 -6.03
C VAL A 60 -3.58 -15.55 -6.00
N VAL A 61 -4.12 -15.17 -7.15
CA VAL A 61 -5.16 -14.13 -7.23
C VAL A 61 -6.44 -14.61 -6.53
N ASP A 62 -6.88 -15.85 -6.79
CA ASP A 62 -8.06 -16.44 -6.16
C ASP A 62 -7.94 -16.51 -4.63
N LEU A 63 -6.75 -16.87 -4.12
CA LEU A 63 -6.44 -16.79 -2.68
C LEU A 63 -6.66 -15.37 -2.14
N ALA A 64 -6.04 -14.36 -2.76
CA ALA A 64 -6.16 -12.98 -2.31
C ALA A 64 -7.62 -12.49 -2.36
N VAL A 65 -8.35 -12.81 -3.44
CA VAL A 65 -9.78 -12.49 -3.58
C VAL A 65 -10.59 -13.11 -2.45
N LYS A 66 -10.40 -14.40 -2.15
CA LYS A 66 -11.13 -15.10 -1.09
C LYS A 66 -10.90 -14.47 0.28
N GLU A 67 -9.65 -14.15 0.60
CA GLU A 67 -9.30 -13.58 1.90
C GLU A 67 -9.77 -12.12 2.03
N LEU A 68 -9.56 -11.27 1.02
CA LEU A 68 -10.07 -9.89 1.03
C LEU A 68 -11.60 -9.84 1.01
N LYS A 69 -12.26 -10.80 0.36
CA LYS A 69 -13.72 -10.92 0.37
C LYS A 69 -14.27 -11.14 1.79
N LYS A 70 -13.55 -11.85 2.68
CA LYS A 70 -13.99 -12.00 4.08
C LYS A 70 -14.09 -10.65 4.79
N LEU A 71 -13.12 -9.76 4.54
CA LEU A 71 -13.13 -8.39 5.08
C LEU A 71 -14.28 -7.57 4.48
N HIS A 72 -14.42 -7.62 3.15
CA HIS A 72 -15.51 -6.95 2.44
C HIS A 72 -16.89 -7.38 2.94
N ASP A 73 -17.12 -8.68 3.12
CA ASP A 73 -18.41 -9.23 3.58
C ASP A 73 -18.73 -8.83 5.04
N LYS A 74 -17.72 -8.36 5.79
CA LYS A 74 -17.87 -7.75 7.12
C LYS A 74 -17.87 -6.23 7.10
N ASN A 75 -17.92 -5.60 5.92
CA ASN A 75 -17.84 -4.15 5.72
C ASN A 75 -16.56 -3.52 6.29
N ILE A 76 -15.43 -4.24 6.21
CA ILE A 76 -14.11 -3.73 6.55
C ILE A 76 -13.41 -3.34 5.25
N PRO A 77 -13.34 -2.04 4.89
CA PRO A 77 -12.71 -1.62 3.65
C PRO A 77 -11.20 -1.82 3.71
N VAL A 78 -10.63 -2.14 2.54
CA VAL A 78 -9.20 -2.29 2.34
C VAL A 78 -8.72 -1.12 1.50
N TYR A 79 -7.92 -0.26 2.11
CA TYR A 79 -7.25 0.85 1.45
C TYR A 79 -5.81 0.46 1.11
N GLY A 80 -5.26 0.95 0.02
CA GLY A 80 -3.86 0.68 -0.25
C GLY A 80 -3.29 1.34 -1.48
N ILE A 81 -2.05 1.00 -1.76
CA ILE A 81 -1.29 1.43 -2.93
C ILE A 81 -0.65 0.21 -3.57
N MET A 82 -0.31 0.30 -4.85
CA MET A 82 0.54 -0.71 -5.50
C MET A 82 1.99 -0.52 -5.04
N GLY A 83 2.64 -1.60 -4.63
CA GLY A 83 4.08 -1.61 -4.43
C GLY A 83 4.84 -1.78 -5.74
N SER A 84 6.15 -1.99 -5.65
CA SER A 84 7.04 -2.02 -6.82
C SER A 84 6.91 -3.31 -7.63
N HIS A 85 6.48 -4.39 -6.97
CA HIS A 85 6.18 -5.69 -7.56
C HIS A 85 4.77 -5.71 -8.15
N ASP A 86 3.79 -5.12 -7.46
CA ASP A 86 2.41 -5.01 -7.94
C ASP A 86 2.29 -4.12 -9.19
N PHE A 87 3.08 -3.04 -9.25
CA PHE A 87 2.97 -2.03 -10.29
C PHE A 87 3.40 -2.57 -11.66
N SER A 88 2.61 -2.22 -12.68
CA SER A 88 2.95 -2.49 -14.08
C SER A 88 2.84 -1.23 -14.94
N PRO A 89 3.89 -0.84 -15.69
CA PRO A 89 3.83 0.27 -16.65
C PRO A 89 2.79 0.09 -17.76
N SER A 90 2.47 -1.15 -18.12
CA SER A 90 1.44 -1.48 -19.13
C SER A 90 0.04 -1.60 -18.55
N ASP A 91 -0.16 -1.19 -17.28
CA ASP A 91 -1.45 -1.19 -16.58
C ASP A 91 -2.13 -2.56 -16.50
N ASN A 92 -1.35 -3.66 -16.53
CA ASN A 92 -1.87 -5.04 -16.45
C ASN A 92 -1.74 -5.66 -15.05
N SER A 93 -1.67 -4.85 -14.01
CA SER A 93 -1.58 -5.32 -12.61
C SER A 93 -2.85 -6.06 -12.17
N MET A 94 -2.69 -7.19 -11.49
CA MET A 94 -3.79 -7.97 -10.91
C MET A 94 -4.38 -7.34 -9.63
N ILE A 95 -3.87 -6.19 -9.19
CA ILE A 95 -4.59 -5.34 -8.24
C ILE A 95 -5.84 -4.70 -8.88
N ARG A 96 -5.84 -4.47 -10.21
CA ARG A 96 -6.98 -3.81 -10.90
C ARG A 96 -8.30 -4.57 -10.80
N PRO A 97 -8.36 -5.90 -11.00
CA PRO A 97 -9.56 -6.68 -10.70
C PRO A 97 -10.04 -6.54 -9.26
N LEU A 98 -9.13 -6.48 -8.28
CA LEU A 98 -9.49 -6.28 -6.86
C LEU A 98 -10.13 -4.91 -6.65
N ILE A 99 -9.59 -3.86 -7.29
CA ILE A 99 -10.19 -2.53 -7.30
C ILE A 99 -11.59 -2.55 -7.92
N SER A 100 -11.71 -3.18 -9.09
CA SER A 100 -12.98 -3.25 -9.84
C SER A 100 -14.05 -4.02 -9.07
N ALA A 101 -13.65 -5.01 -8.28
CA ALA A 101 -14.54 -5.79 -7.43
C ALA A 101 -14.88 -5.12 -6.07
N GLY A 102 -14.31 -3.94 -5.78
CA GLY A 102 -14.50 -3.26 -4.49
C GLY A 102 -13.74 -3.89 -3.32
N LEU A 103 -12.81 -4.82 -3.59
CA LEU A 103 -11.99 -5.48 -2.57
C LEU A 103 -10.74 -4.69 -2.18
N PHE A 104 -10.42 -3.63 -2.95
CA PHE A 104 -9.25 -2.79 -2.74
C PHE A 104 -9.53 -1.35 -3.20
N ILE A 105 -9.29 -0.37 -2.36
CA ILE A 105 -9.47 1.04 -2.68
C ILE A 105 -8.09 1.68 -2.85
N ASP A 106 -7.76 2.02 -4.09
CA ASP A 106 -6.47 2.62 -4.45
C ASP A 106 -6.40 4.08 -3.98
N LEU A 107 -5.42 4.34 -3.10
CA LEU A 107 -5.13 5.64 -2.50
C LEU A 107 -4.16 6.48 -3.34
N SER A 108 -3.64 5.97 -4.45
CA SER A 108 -2.67 6.67 -5.31
C SER A 108 -3.32 7.56 -6.37
N LYS A 109 -4.49 8.12 -6.06
CA LYS A 109 -5.23 9.01 -6.97
C LYS A 109 -4.69 10.44 -6.92
N GLY A 110 -4.57 11.04 -8.09
CA GLY A 110 -4.11 12.42 -8.23
C GLY A 110 -4.11 12.89 -9.67
N GLU A 111 -3.70 14.13 -9.87
CA GLU A 111 -3.53 14.76 -11.17
C GLU A 111 -2.12 15.31 -11.35
N ASN A 112 -1.57 15.14 -12.55
CA ASN A 112 -0.38 15.88 -12.96
C ASN A 112 -0.85 17.23 -13.48
N LEU A 113 -0.61 18.30 -12.71
CA LEU A 113 -0.92 19.66 -13.16
C LEU A 113 0.07 20.12 -14.24
N ASP A 114 1.32 19.70 -14.11
CA ASP A 114 2.37 19.86 -15.10
C ASP A 114 3.46 18.78 -14.92
N ASN A 115 4.55 18.88 -15.69
CA ASN A 115 5.67 17.94 -15.62
C ASN A 115 6.38 17.88 -14.26
N ASN A 116 6.19 18.87 -13.39
CA ASN A 116 6.86 19.02 -12.11
C ASN A 116 5.90 19.04 -10.90
N LYS A 117 4.58 19.05 -11.12
CA LYS A 117 3.58 19.15 -10.06
C LYS A 117 2.57 18.01 -10.12
N LEU A 118 2.60 17.18 -9.08
CA LEU A 118 1.66 16.11 -8.80
C LEU A 118 0.80 16.50 -7.59
N LYS A 119 -0.50 16.63 -7.81
CA LYS A 119 -1.48 16.85 -6.74
C LYS A 119 -2.17 15.53 -6.43
N LEU A 120 -2.12 15.09 -5.18
CA LEU A 120 -2.85 13.90 -4.75
C LEU A 120 -4.22 14.29 -4.17
N TYR A 121 -5.15 13.34 -4.27
CA TYR A 121 -6.49 13.49 -3.71
C TYR A 121 -6.66 12.56 -2.52
N PHE A 122 -7.30 13.08 -1.47
CA PHE A 122 -7.66 12.26 -0.32
C PHE A 122 -8.89 11.41 -0.61
N PHE A 123 -8.85 10.17 -0.16
CA PHE A 123 -10.03 9.37 0.11
C PHE A 123 -10.44 9.59 1.57
N GLN A 124 -11.71 9.89 1.84
CA GLN A 124 -12.20 9.99 3.21
C GLN A 124 -13.00 8.73 3.57
N ASP A 125 -12.52 8.00 4.57
CA ASP A 125 -13.26 6.84 5.09
C ASP A 125 -14.63 7.28 5.63
N PRO A 126 -15.74 6.69 5.15
CA PRO A 126 -17.07 7.18 5.48
C PRO A 126 -17.45 6.98 6.95
N LYS A 127 -16.88 5.96 7.62
CA LYS A 127 -17.20 5.59 9.00
C LYS A 127 -16.42 6.45 10.00
N THR A 128 -15.11 6.50 9.86
CA THR A 128 -14.15 7.13 10.79
C THR A 128 -13.84 8.58 10.46
N LYS A 129 -14.17 9.03 9.24
CA LYS A 129 -13.83 10.34 8.67
C LYS A 129 -12.33 10.60 8.51
N ILE A 130 -11.47 9.60 8.74
CA ILE A 130 -10.03 9.70 8.47
C ILE A 130 -9.80 9.87 6.98
N LYS A 131 -8.88 10.76 6.63
CA LYS A 131 -8.46 11.01 5.25
C LYS A 131 -7.20 10.21 4.95
N LEU A 132 -7.20 9.46 3.86
CA LEU A 132 -6.10 8.62 3.42
C LEU A 132 -5.65 9.04 2.02
N THR A 133 -4.34 9.04 1.79
CA THR A 133 -3.75 9.27 0.46
C THR A 133 -2.38 8.60 0.44
N GLY A 134 -1.84 8.32 -0.74
CA GLY A 134 -0.51 7.75 -0.83
C GLY A 134 0.10 7.80 -2.23
N LEU A 135 1.32 7.28 -2.33
CA LEU A 135 2.01 7.09 -3.61
C LEU A 135 2.38 5.63 -3.79
N ARG A 136 2.03 5.09 -4.96
CA ARG A 136 2.53 3.79 -5.41
C ARG A 136 4.05 3.79 -5.53
N ALA A 137 4.66 2.61 -5.45
CA ALA A 137 6.06 2.43 -5.77
C ALA A 137 6.28 2.06 -7.22
N ARG A 138 7.54 2.18 -7.67
CA ARG A 138 7.97 1.72 -9.00
C ARG A 138 9.28 0.97 -8.86
N LYS A 139 9.54 0.04 -9.78
CA LYS A 139 10.82 -0.67 -9.79
C LYS A 139 11.97 0.33 -9.92
N ARG A 140 13.09 0.02 -9.25
CA ARG A 140 14.32 0.85 -9.26
C ARG A 140 14.10 2.26 -8.69
N SER A 141 13.22 2.39 -7.70
CA SER A 141 12.96 3.64 -6.97
C SER A 141 12.50 4.80 -7.85
N LEU A 142 11.94 4.52 -9.04
CA LEU A 142 11.50 5.56 -9.99
C LEU A 142 10.34 6.41 -9.45
N GLU A 143 9.67 5.98 -8.38
CA GLU A 143 8.65 6.75 -7.67
C GLU A 143 9.23 7.96 -6.93
N ILE A 144 10.54 8.01 -6.65
CA ILE A 144 11.19 9.15 -5.97
C ILE A 144 10.94 10.45 -6.73
N GLU A 145 10.87 10.41 -8.07
CA GLU A 145 10.51 11.57 -8.88
C GLU A 145 9.08 12.03 -8.64
N ASP A 146 8.14 11.12 -8.37
CA ASP A 146 6.76 11.48 -8.02
C ASP A 146 6.70 12.15 -6.64
N TYR A 147 7.54 11.72 -5.68
CA TYR A 147 7.69 12.42 -4.38
C TYR A 147 8.24 13.84 -4.53
N LYS A 148 9.27 14.03 -5.37
CA LYS A 148 9.85 15.36 -5.64
C LYS A 148 8.84 16.33 -6.26
N ARG A 149 7.87 15.79 -7.01
CA ARG A 149 6.83 16.55 -7.71
C ARG A 149 5.60 16.85 -6.84
N LEU A 150 5.50 16.30 -5.63
CA LEU A 150 4.32 16.49 -4.78
C LEU A 150 4.06 17.96 -4.45
N ILE A 151 2.82 18.39 -4.64
CA ILE A 151 2.31 19.65 -4.09
C ILE A 151 2.03 19.45 -2.59
N ARG A 152 3.09 19.48 -1.78
CA ARG A 152 3.02 19.19 -0.34
C ARG A 152 2.07 20.11 0.41
N GLU A 153 1.99 21.39 0.03
CA GLU A 153 1.09 22.37 0.66
C GLU A 153 -0.37 21.90 0.65
N ASN A 154 -0.84 21.28 -0.44
CA ASN A 154 -2.21 20.75 -0.52
C ASN A 154 -2.45 19.61 0.49
N LEU A 155 -1.41 18.82 0.77
CA LEU A 155 -1.48 17.69 1.69
C LEU A 155 -1.32 18.14 3.15
N GLU A 156 -0.41 19.07 3.38
CA GLU A 156 -0.04 19.58 4.70
C GLU A 156 -1.13 20.47 5.29
N ASN A 157 -1.78 21.30 4.46
CA ASN A 157 -2.86 22.21 4.87
C ASN A 157 -4.24 21.54 4.97
N GLU A 158 -4.39 20.30 4.50
CA GLU A 158 -5.66 19.57 4.62
C GLU A 158 -6.03 19.36 6.10
N GLU A 159 -7.27 19.69 6.46
CA GLU A 159 -7.73 19.61 7.85
C GLU A 159 -8.12 18.19 8.27
N GLY A 160 -8.07 17.91 9.58
CA GLY A 160 -8.49 16.65 10.17
C GLY A 160 -7.38 15.61 10.29
N ILE A 161 -7.75 14.38 10.67
CA ILE A 161 -6.81 13.27 10.86
C ILE A 161 -6.49 12.66 9.49
N LYS A 162 -5.18 12.60 9.18
CA LYS A 162 -4.67 12.15 7.89
C LYS A 162 -3.68 10.99 8.05
N ILE A 163 -3.76 10.02 7.15
CA ILE A 163 -2.80 8.93 7.00
C ILE A 163 -2.15 8.99 5.62
N PHE A 164 -0.82 8.97 5.57
CA PHE A 164 -0.07 8.90 4.32
C PHE A 164 0.45 7.48 4.11
N VAL A 165 0.15 6.86 2.97
CA VAL A 165 0.59 5.50 2.66
C VAL A 165 1.72 5.56 1.62
N LEU A 166 2.81 4.86 1.89
CA LEU A 166 4.03 4.90 1.09
C LEU A 166 4.65 3.51 0.95
N HIS A 167 5.36 3.30 -0.15
CA HIS A 167 6.14 2.09 -0.36
C HIS A 167 7.46 2.50 -1.04
N THR A 168 8.39 3.01 -0.25
CA THR A 168 9.70 3.48 -0.75
C THR A 168 10.74 3.34 0.34
N MET A 169 12.00 3.13 -0.05
CA MET A 169 13.10 3.01 0.91
C MET A 169 13.42 4.39 1.49
N LEU A 170 13.20 4.58 2.79
CA LEU A 170 13.61 5.81 3.47
C LEU A 170 15.10 5.78 3.78
N SER A 171 15.83 6.83 3.39
CA SER A 171 17.29 6.91 3.57
C SER A 171 17.74 6.73 5.02
N GLU A 172 16.94 7.23 5.96
CA GLU A 172 17.20 7.18 7.40
C GLU A 172 16.98 5.78 8.00
N LEU A 173 16.22 4.92 7.31
CA LEU A 173 15.89 3.56 7.73
C LEU A 173 16.61 2.50 6.90
N LYS A 174 17.50 2.93 6.00
CA LYS A 174 18.18 2.09 5.02
C LYS A 174 19.20 1.19 5.70
N PRO A 175 19.04 -0.15 5.63
CA PRO A 175 20.04 -1.08 6.14
C PRO A 175 21.36 -0.95 5.37
N ILE A 176 22.48 -1.26 6.04
CA ILE A 176 23.83 -1.21 5.45
C ILE A 176 23.94 -2.08 4.19
N GLU A 177 23.23 -3.21 4.18
CA GLU A 177 23.16 -4.17 3.07
C GLU A 177 22.59 -3.55 1.79
N PHE A 178 21.75 -2.52 1.90
CA PHE A 178 21.11 -1.85 0.77
C PHE A 178 21.76 -0.51 0.43
N LYS A 179 22.98 -0.19 0.91
CA LYS A 179 23.65 1.12 0.76
C LYS A 179 23.65 1.69 -0.67
N ASP A 180 23.68 0.84 -1.69
CA ASP A 180 23.75 1.22 -3.10
C ASP A 180 22.37 1.40 -3.78
N MET A 181 21.26 1.03 -3.11
CA MET A 181 19.91 1.30 -3.61
C MET A 181 19.54 2.78 -3.48
N GLU A 182 18.83 3.34 -4.45
CA GLU A 182 18.32 4.70 -4.32
C GLU A 182 17.21 4.77 -3.25
N SER A 183 17.25 5.83 -2.42
CA SER A 183 16.34 6.01 -1.28
C SER A 183 15.83 7.46 -1.20
N ALA A 184 14.63 7.63 -0.67
CA ALA A 184 14.03 8.93 -0.42
C ALA A 184 14.39 9.40 1.00
N PRO A 185 14.95 10.61 1.21
CA PRO A 185 15.04 11.16 2.55
C PRO A 185 13.62 11.43 3.07
N LYS A 186 13.42 11.26 4.39
CA LYS A 186 12.14 11.55 5.06
C LYS A 186 11.63 12.97 4.77
N SER A 187 12.53 13.92 4.47
CA SER A 187 12.19 15.30 4.09
C SER A 187 11.36 15.42 2.79
N LEU A 188 11.29 14.37 1.97
CA LEU A 188 10.40 14.31 0.81
C LEU A 188 8.95 13.99 1.18
N LEU A 189 8.69 13.48 2.39
CA LEU A 189 7.33 13.18 2.82
C LEU A 189 6.60 14.47 3.21
N PRO A 190 5.29 14.59 2.88
CA PRO A 190 4.49 15.71 3.35
C PRO A 190 4.33 15.63 4.87
N GLN A 191 4.30 16.78 5.54
CA GLN A 191 4.17 16.88 7.00
C GLN A 191 2.71 16.86 7.48
N ASN A 192 2.52 16.91 8.80
CA ASN A 192 1.21 17.04 9.46
C ASN A 192 0.26 15.84 9.21
N PHE A 193 0.82 14.64 9.10
CA PHE A 193 0.05 13.39 9.12
C PHE A 193 0.12 12.73 10.49
N ALA A 194 -0.97 12.08 10.89
CA ALA A 194 -1.03 11.36 12.16
C ALA A 194 -0.29 10.01 12.10
N TYR A 195 -0.19 9.43 10.90
CA TYR A 195 0.48 8.15 10.67
C TYR A 195 1.03 8.06 9.24
N TYR A 196 2.18 7.41 9.10
CA TYR A 196 2.81 7.09 7.81
C TYR A 196 2.86 5.57 7.66
N GLY A 197 1.98 5.01 6.84
CA GLY A 197 1.90 3.56 6.56
C GLY A 197 2.90 3.17 5.49
N GLY A 198 4.12 2.80 5.91
CA GLY A 198 5.21 2.39 5.03
C GLY A 198 5.34 0.88 4.83
N GLY A 199 5.73 0.48 3.62
CA GLY A 199 6.30 -0.85 3.29
C GLY A 199 7.74 -0.76 2.78
N HIS A 200 8.20 -1.74 2.01
CA HIS A 200 9.49 -1.78 1.29
C HIS A 200 10.75 -1.98 2.14
N LEU A 201 10.60 -2.03 3.47
CA LEU A 201 11.69 -2.30 4.40
C LEU A 201 11.78 -3.80 4.67
N HIS A 202 12.56 -4.51 3.85
CA HIS A 202 12.94 -5.88 4.16
C HIS A 202 14.19 -5.83 5.04
N LYS A 203 14.00 -5.95 6.35
CA LYS A 203 15.10 -6.37 7.21
C LYS A 203 15.14 -7.88 7.17
N THR A 204 16.02 -8.44 6.34
CA THR A 204 16.33 -9.88 6.38
C THR A 204 16.92 -10.28 7.72
#